data_AF-A0A973HA19-F1
#
_entry.id   AF-A0A973HA19-F1
#
_cell.length_a   1.000
_cell.length_b   1.000
_cell.length_c   1.000
_cell.angle_alpha   90.00
_cell.angle_beta   90.00
_cell.angle_gamma   90.00
#
_symmetry.space_group_name_H-M   'P 1'
#
loop_
_entity.id
_entity.type
_entity.pdbx_description
1 polymer ?
#
loop_
_entity_poly.entity_id
_entity_poly.type
_entity_poly.pdbx_seq_one_letter_code
_entity_poly.pdbx_strand_id
1 'polypeptide(L)' 'MQWSENGSYDQPWTLVPTGDYYKIVNRRSGKVLGVDSSSTADGAQVIQWTGNGGLDQQWSLVATP' A
#
# COMPACT_ATOMS: atom_id res chain seq x y z
N MET A 1 -9.64 -5.54 5.53
CA MET A 1 -10.86 -5.81 4.72
C MET A 1 -10.52 -5.62 3.26
N GLN A 2 -10.40 -6.71 2.50
CA GLN A 2 -10.22 -6.70 1.05
C GLN A 2 -11.54 -7.21 0.45
N TRP A 3 -12.21 -6.40 -0.36
CA TRP A 3 -13.45 -6.78 -1.04
C TRP A 3 -13.16 -7.66 -2.26
N SER A 4 -14.03 -8.65 -2.48
CA SER A 4 -13.93 -9.71 -3.49
C SER A 4 -13.90 -9.21 -4.94
N GLU A 5 -13.15 -9.93 -5.77
CA GLU A 5 -12.82 -9.70 -7.18
C GLU A 5 -14.06 -9.84 -8.07
N ASN A 6 -14.50 -8.75 -8.70
CA ASN A 6 -15.71 -8.71 -9.54
C ASN A 6 -15.39 -8.58 -11.04
N GLY A 7 -14.19 -8.96 -11.48
CA GLY A 7 -13.86 -9.06 -12.90
C GLY A 7 -13.91 -7.72 -13.64
N SER A 8 -13.69 -6.60 -12.93
CA SER A 8 -13.72 -5.23 -13.48
C SER A 8 -12.40 -4.54 -13.19
N TYR A 9 -11.40 -4.75 -14.04
CA TYR A 9 -10.08 -4.07 -14.02
C TYR A 9 -9.48 -3.92 -12.61
N ASP A 10 -9.51 -5.01 -11.84
CA ASP A 10 -9.11 -5.06 -10.45
C ASP A 10 -7.61 -4.71 -10.30
N GLN A 11 -7.32 -3.68 -9.49
CA GLN A 11 -6.03 -3.42 -8.84
C GLN A 11 -4.80 -3.03 -9.70
N PRO A 12 -4.80 -1.90 -10.43
CA PRO A 12 -3.54 -1.33 -10.91
C PRO A 12 -2.78 -0.69 -9.74
N TRP A 13 -2.14 -1.51 -8.89
CA TRP A 13 -1.14 -1.01 -7.94
C TRP A 13 0.17 -0.74 -8.68
N THR A 14 0.79 0.38 -8.38
CA THR A 14 2.10 0.76 -8.96
C THR A 14 3.10 0.93 -7.85
N LEU A 15 4.25 0.30 -8.03
CA LEU A 15 5.41 0.50 -7.17
C LEU A 15 6.11 1.77 -7.64
N VAL A 16 6.10 2.79 -6.79
CA VAL A 16 6.78 4.06 -7.04
C VAL A 16 8.00 4.14 -6.11
N PRO A 17 9.23 4.15 -6.63
CA PRO A 17 10.43 4.22 -5.80
C PRO A 17 10.52 5.57 -5.08
N THR A 18 10.93 5.55 -3.81
CA THR A 18 11.13 6.73 -2.96
C THR A 18 12.50 6.69 -2.27
N GLY A 19 13.53 6.26 -3.00
CA GLY A 19 14.86 5.92 -2.46
C GLY A 19 15.00 4.41 -2.36
N ASP A 20 15.40 3.92 -1.19
CA ASP A 20 15.56 2.47 -0.92
C ASP A 20 14.22 1.74 -0.68
N TYR A 21 13.10 2.48 -0.66
CA TYR A 21 11.75 1.97 -0.42
C TYR A 21 10.82 2.25 -1.59
N TYR A 22 9.62 1.67 -1.54
CA TYR A 22 8.55 1.86 -2.51
C TYR A 22 7.27 2.37 -1.85
N LYS A 23 6.53 3.22 -2.57
CA LYS A 23 5.11 3.45 -2.33
C LYS A 23 4.29 2.53 -3.22
N ILE A 24 3.26 1.92 -2.67
CA ILE A 24 2.32 1.09 -3.43
C ILE A 24 1.09 1.96 -3.70
N VAL A 25 0.95 2.45 -4.93
CA VAL A 25 -0.07 3.45 -5.31
C VAL A 25 -1.19 2.79 -6.09
N ASN A 26 -2.44 2.99 -5.66
CA ASN A 26 -3.60 2.57 -6.42
C ASN A 26 -3.84 3.57 -7.57
N ARG A 27 -3.72 3.15 -8.83
CA ARG A 27 -3.86 4.08 -9.98
C ARG A 27 -5.26 4.69 -10.12
N ARG A 28 -6.30 4.06 -9.56
CA ARG A 28 -7.67 4.55 -9.68
C ARG A 28 -7.94 5.71 -8.72
N SER A 29 -7.47 5.58 -7.48
CA SER A 29 -7.71 6.59 -6.44
C SER A 29 -6.55 7.58 -6.25
N GLY A 30 -5.34 7.25 -6.73
CA GLY A 30 -4.12 7.97 -6.41
C GLY A 30 -3.67 7.79 -4.95
N LYS A 31 -4.39 7.00 -4.15
CA LYS A 31 -4.06 6.71 -2.76
C LYS A 31 -2.96 5.67 -2.67
N VAL A 32 -2.25 5.68 -1.54
CA VAL A 32 -1.15 4.76 -1.26
C VAL A 32 -1.57 3.71 -0.24
N LEU A 33 -0.92 2.55 -0.28
CA LEU A 33 -1.04 1.54 0.75
C LEU A 33 -0.27 2.00 2.00
N GLY A 34 -0.95 2.04 3.15
CA GLY A 34 -0.34 2.40 4.42
C GLY A 34 -0.91 1.65 5.61
N VAL A 35 -0.14 1.58 6.70
CA VAL A 35 -0.57 0.96 7.96
C VAL A 35 -1.50 1.92 8.71
N ASP A 36 -2.67 1.42 9.11
CA ASP A 36 -3.67 2.22 9.80
C ASP A 36 -3.10 2.83 11.09
N SER A 37 -3.31 4.14 11.26
CA SER A 37 -2.81 4.95 12.38
C SER A 37 -1.30 4.79 12.66
N SER A 38 -0.49 4.39 11.66
CA SER A 38 0.94 4.09 11.82
C SER A 38 1.23 3.05 12.93
N SER A 39 0.29 2.13 13.15
CA SER A 39 0.38 1.13 14.21
C SER A 39 1.58 0.20 14.03
N THR A 40 2.30 -0.07 15.13
CA THR A 40 3.38 -1.07 15.19
C THR A 40 2.90 -2.39 15.80
N ALA A 41 1.59 -2.53 16.05
CA ALA A 41 1.03 -3.74 16.62
C ALA A 41 0.97 -4.86 15.57
N ASP A 42 1.20 -6.09 16.03
CA ASP A 42 1.01 -7.27 15.18
C ASP A 42 -0.44 -7.36 14.71
N GLY A 43 -0.63 -7.60 13.41
CA GLY A 43 -1.95 -7.63 12.79
C GLY A 43 -2.55 -6.24 12.52
N ALA A 44 -1.74 -5.17 12.59
CA ALA A 44 -2.16 -3.84 12.16
C ALA A 44 -2.78 -3.88 10.75
N GLN A 45 -3.90 -3.19 10.58
CA GLN A 45 -4.59 -3.19 9.30
C GLN A 45 -3.81 -2.36 8.29
N VAL A 46 -3.69 -2.89 7.07
CA VAL A 46 -3.15 -2.16 5.93
C VAL A 46 -4.32 -1.66 5.09
N ILE A 47 -4.40 -0.35 4.89
CA ILE A 47 -5.51 0.35 4.24
C ILE A 47 -5.02 1.29 3.13
N GLN A 48 -5.95 1.80 2.31
CA GLN A 48 -5.66 2.85 1.33
C GLN A 48 -5.77 4.23 1.97
N TRP A 49 -4.69 5.00 1.94
CA TRP A 49 -4.65 6.33 2.52
C TRP A 49 -4.10 7.39 1.58
N THR A 50 -4.39 8.65 1.89
CA THR A 50 -3.81 9.76 1.16
C THR A 50 -2.30 9.76 1.39
N GLY A 51 -1.54 9.80 0.30
CA GLY A 51 -0.08 9.83 0.37
C GLY A 51 0.39 11.08 1.10
N ASN A 52 0.97 10.91 2.29
CA ASN A 52 1.51 12.00 3.11
C ASN A 52 3.04 11.89 3.28
N GLY A 53 3.66 10.82 2.77
CA GLY A 53 5.10 10.58 2.89
C GLY A 53 5.51 9.95 4.23
N GLY A 54 4.56 9.55 5.06
CA GLY A 54 4.79 8.83 6.30
C GLY A 54 5.51 7.51 6.09
N LEU A 55 6.24 7.08 7.13
CA LEU A 55 6.99 5.82 7.12
C LEU A 55 6.05 4.61 7.04
N ASP A 56 4.82 4.75 7.54
CA ASP A 56 3.74 3.77 7.42
C ASP A 56 3.28 3.52 5.97
N GLN A 57 3.77 4.30 5.01
CA GLN A 57 3.46 4.21 3.58
C GLN A 57 4.66 3.78 2.72
N GLN A 58 5.78 3.41 3.35
CA GLN A 58 7.01 2.99 2.69
C GLN A 58 7.23 1.49 2.88
N TRP A 59 7.41 0.79 1.77
CA TRP A 59 7.50 -0.67 1.74
C TRP A 59 8.85 -1.11 1.19
N SER A 60 9.47 -2.08 1.86
CA SER A 60 10.57 -2.86 1.30
C SER A 60 10.01 -4.14 0.71
N LEU A 61 10.42 -4.48 -0.51
CA LEU A 61 9.98 -5.68 -1.19
C LEU A 61 10.98 -6.79 -0.91
N VAL A 62 10.52 -7.84 -0.23
CA VAL A 62 11.31 -9.05 -0.01
C VAL A 62 10.91 -10.08 -1.05
N ALA A 63 11.88 -10.59 -1.80
CA ALA A 63 11.64 -11.68 -2.74
C ALA A 63 11.29 -12.96 -1.95
N THR A 64 10.24 -13.65 -2.36
CA THR A 64 9.94 -14.99 -1.84
C THR A 64 10.89 -16.00 -2.50
N PRO A 65 11.55 -16.88 -1.72
CA PRO A 65 12.45 -17.91 -2.25
C PRO A 65 11.72 -18.99 -3.06
#